data_AF-A0A2M7SJ58-F1
#
_entry.id   AF-A0A2M7SJ58-F1
#
_cell.length_a   1.000
_cell.length_b   1.000
_cell.length_c   1.000
_cell.angle_alpha   90.00
_cell.angle_beta   90.00
_cell.angle_gamma   90.00
#
_symmetry.space_group_name_H-M   'P 1'
#
loop_
_entity.id
_entity.type
_entity.pdbx_description
1 polymer ?
#
loop_
_entity_poly.entity_id
_entity_poly.type
_entity_poly.pdbx_seq_one_letter_code
_entity_poly.pdbx_strand_id
1 'polypeptide(L)'
;MFKAHNLHATFFIVPGCIGKERTIKGNPIECLTWDEVHELKRGGMEIGLLAYGGKGIKNHYDERAIKEDISASMEIVKSNLNSEIKFCAFKEGVPGESLWNFLQGLDFHAVFTQCPTYQQATPAGIGRIQIDDDDHNIFLTKISNIYLLFKDKRSWKYIRKYRIDRLTHRISETWNRIKRER
;
A
#
# COMPACT_ATOMS: atom_id res chain seq x y z
N MET A 1 19.21 -7.94 2.47
CA MET A 1 18.32 -7.84 3.65
C MET A 1 17.27 -8.96 3.67
N PHE A 2 16.23 -8.96 2.82
CA PHE A 2 15.15 -9.96 2.89
C PHE A 2 15.60 -11.43 2.81
N LYS A 3 16.47 -11.77 1.84
CA LYS A 3 17.05 -13.11 1.70
C LYS A 3 17.82 -13.57 2.94
N ALA A 4 18.57 -12.65 3.57
CA ALA A 4 19.39 -12.96 4.74
C ALA A 4 18.55 -13.26 6.01
N HIS A 5 17.30 -12.81 6.03
CA HIS A 5 16.37 -12.99 7.16
C HIS A 5 15.19 -13.91 6.84
N ASN A 6 15.21 -14.62 5.70
CA ASN A 6 14.12 -15.48 5.22
C ASN A 6 12.74 -14.80 5.26
N LEU A 7 12.69 -13.54 4.85
CA LEU A 7 11.46 -12.74 4.82
C LEU A 7 10.83 -12.79 3.42
N HIS A 8 9.56 -13.16 3.38
CA HIS A 8 8.73 -13.04 2.19
C HIS A 8 8.12 -11.65 2.08
N ALA A 9 8.15 -11.06 0.89
CA ALA A 9 7.57 -9.76 0.62
C ALA A 9 6.88 -9.72 -0.74
N THR A 10 5.88 -8.86 -0.86
CA THR A 10 5.19 -8.56 -2.12
C THR A 10 5.61 -7.17 -2.60
N PHE A 11 6.09 -7.08 -3.84
CA PHE A 11 6.45 -5.82 -4.50
C PHE A 11 5.35 -5.40 -5.46
N PHE A 12 4.66 -4.29 -5.16
CA PHE A 12 3.65 -3.72 -6.04
C PHE A 12 4.31 -2.83 -7.09
N ILE A 13 4.23 -3.23 -8.36
CA ILE A 13 4.88 -2.53 -9.49
C ILE A 13 3.87 -1.73 -10.31
N VAL A 14 4.33 -0.65 -10.97
CA VAL A 14 3.57 0.00 -12.05
C VAL A 14 4.21 -0.43 -13.38
N PRO A 15 3.66 -1.41 -14.10
CA PRO A 15 4.33 -2.02 -15.25
C PRO A 15 4.74 -1.01 -16.33
N GLY A 16 3.89 -0.01 -16.59
CA GLY A 16 4.18 1.06 -17.55
C GLY A 16 5.34 1.99 -17.18
N CYS A 17 5.91 1.86 -15.97
CA CYS A 17 7.09 2.63 -15.51
C CYS A 17 8.40 1.84 -15.57
N ILE A 18 8.34 0.51 -15.72
CA ILE A 18 9.53 -0.34 -15.65
C ILE A 18 10.48 -0.02 -16.82
N GLY A 19 11.77 0.10 -16.51
CA GLY A 19 12.83 0.48 -17.47
C GLY A 19 12.79 1.95 -17.90
N LYS A 20 12.07 2.81 -17.18
CA LYS A 20 11.97 4.24 -17.49
C LYS A 20 12.49 5.10 -16.34
N GLU A 21 12.86 6.32 -16.66
CA GLU A 21 13.11 7.37 -15.68
C GLU A 21 11.81 8.10 -15.33
N ARG A 22 11.65 8.47 -14.05
CA ARG A 22 10.56 9.33 -13.59
C ARG A 22 11.06 10.44 -12.69
N THR A 23 10.44 11.60 -12.79
CA THR A 23 10.74 12.72 -11.91
C THR A 23 9.86 12.67 -10.66
N ILE A 24 10.47 12.61 -9.47
CA ILE A 24 9.79 12.77 -8.19
C ILE A 24 10.36 14.00 -7.47
N LYS A 25 9.49 14.99 -7.22
CA LYS A 25 9.87 16.27 -6.56
C LYS A 25 11.06 16.97 -7.25
N GLY A 26 11.10 16.92 -8.58
CA GLY A 26 12.15 17.55 -9.39
C GLY A 26 13.42 16.69 -9.58
N ASN A 27 13.53 15.54 -8.91
CA ASN A 27 14.68 14.65 -9.06
C ASN A 27 14.34 13.49 -10.00
N PRO A 28 15.17 13.20 -11.02
CA PRO A 28 15.03 11.98 -11.80
C PRO A 28 15.32 10.76 -10.93
N ILE A 29 14.50 9.72 -11.09
CA ILE A 29 14.60 8.44 -10.41
C ILE A 29 14.42 7.36 -11.46
N GLU A 30 15.42 6.50 -11.58
CA GLU A 30 15.34 5.30 -12.40
C GLU A 30 14.38 4.31 -11.74
N CYS A 31 13.37 3.88 -12.50
CA CYS A 31 12.50 2.80 -12.08
C CYS A 31 13.20 1.46 -12.33
N LEU A 32 12.79 0.43 -11.58
CA LEU A 32 13.24 -0.95 -11.82
C LEU A 32 13.14 -1.33 -13.29
N THR A 33 14.08 -2.12 -13.77
CA THR A 33 14.09 -2.81 -15.05
C THR A 33 13.35 -4.15 -14.96
N TRP A 34 13.00 -4.75 -16.11
CA TRP A 34 12.37 -6.07 -16.10
C TRP A 34 13.31 -7.15 -15.57
N ASP A 35 14.61 -7.05 -15.84
CA ASP A 35 15.62 -7.98 -15.32
C ASP A 35 15.66 -7.98 -13.79
N GLU A 36 15.60 -6.81 -13.16
CA GLU A 36 15.52 -6.67 -11.71
C GLU A 36 14.22 -7.22 -11.15
N VAL A 37 13.09 -7.01 -11.84
CA VAL A 37 11.80 -7.62 -11.43
C VAL A 37 11.85 -9.15 -11.52
N HIS A 38 12.47 -9.71 -12.55
CA HIS A 38 12.70 -11.15 -12.64
C HIS A 38 13.63 -11.65 -11.53
N GLU A 39 14.64 -10.86 -11.14
CA GLU A 39 15.53 -11.21 -10.04
C GLU A 39 14.78 -11.24 -8.70
N LEU A 40 13.92 -10.26 -8.42
CA LEU A 40 13.06 -10.24 -7.24
C LEU A 40 12.21 -11.51 -7.18
N LYS A 41 11.57 -11.88 -8.29
CA LYS A 41 10.75 -13.09 -8.38
C LYS A 41 11.57 -14.38 -8.17
N ARG A 42 12.73 -14.52 -8.81
CA ARG A 42 13.66 -15.65 -8.58
C ARG A 42 14.15 -15.71 -7.13
N GLY A 43 14.19 -14.55 -6.46
CA GLY A 43 14.50 -14.44 -5.05
C GLY A 43 13.37 -14.84 -4.09
N GLY A 44 12.24 -15.35 -4.60
CA GLY A 44 11.10 -15.78 -3.78
C GLY A 44 10.15 -14.65 -3.38
N MET A 45 10.29 -13.46 -3.99
CA MET A 45 9.37 -12.35 -3.77
C MET A 45 8.13 -12.49 -4.65
N GLU A 46 6.99 -12.06 -4.12
CA GLU A 46 5.76 -12.00 -4.89
C GLU A 46 5.66 -10.65 -5.60
N ILE A 47 5.13 -10.65 -6.82
CA ILE A 47 4.93 -9.43 -7.59
C ILE A 47 3.43 -9.11 -7.59
N GLY A 48 3.09 -7.91 -7.14
CA GLY A 48 1.75 -7.35 -7.12
C GLY A 48 1.59 -6.21 -8.14
N LEU A 49 0.36 -5.86 -8.48
CA LEU A 49 0.08 -4.69 -9.32
C LEU A 49 -0.15 -3.44 -8.45
N LEU A 50 0.64 -2.39 -8.63
CA LEU A 50 0.29 -1.06 -8.13
C LEU A 50 -0.68 -0.41 -9.15
N ALA A 51 -1.97 -0.56 -8.89
CA ALA A 51 -3.04 -0.23 -9.82
C ALA A 51 -3.18 1.28 -10.05
N TYR A 52 -3.81 1.64 -11.17
CA TYR A 52 -4.12 3.00 -11.58
C TYR A 52 -2.88 3.92 -11.61
N GLY A 53 -1.74 3.38 -12.06
CA GLY A 53 -0.45 4.08 -12.04
C GLY A 53 -0.03 4.60 -10.66
N GLY A 54 -0.46 3.96 -9.57
CA GLY A 54 -0.21 4.41 -8.19
C GLY A 54 -1.08 5.57 -7.72
N LYS A 55 -2.18 5.86 -8.44
CA LYS A 55 -3.21 6.78 -7.98
C LYS A 55 -4.17 6.08 -7.01
N GLY A 56 -5.05 6.88 -6.40
CA GLY A 56 -6.07 6.42 -5.49
C GLY A 56 -7.46 6.47 -6.08
N ILE A 57 -8.37 5.71 -5.46
CA ILE A 57 -9.81 5.77 -5.67
C ILE A 57 -10.35 6.89 -4.78
N LYS A 58 -10.74 8.00 -5.41
CA LYS A 58 -11.29 9.20 -4.74
C LYS A 58 -12.79 9.30 -4.98
N ASN A 59 -13.45 10.23 -4.29
CA ASN A 59 -14.84 10.58 -4.60
C ASN A 59 -14.93 11.02 -6.08
N HIS A 60 -15.91 10.46 -6.81
CA HIS A 60 -16.12 10.69 -8.25
C HIS A 60 -14.93 10.28 -9.14
N TYR A 61 -14.30 9.13 -8.84
CA TYR A 61 -13.31 8.55 -9.74
C TYR A 61 -13.94 8.08 -11.05
N ASP A 62 -13.17 8.14 -12.14
CA ASP A 62 -13.55 7.54 -13.41
C ASP A 62 -13.21 6.05 -13.39
N GLU A 63 -14.22 5.22 -13.09
CA GLU A 63 -14.04 3.77 -13.02
C GLU A 63 -13.59 3.16 -14.35
N ARG A 64 -14.06 3.70 -15.48
CA ARG A 64 -13.70 3.21 -16.80
C ARG A 64 -12.21 3.42 -17.05
N ALA A 65 -11.69 4.61 -16.72
CA ALA A 65 -10.26 4.90 -16.83
C ALA A 65 -9.39 3.98 -15.95
N ILE A 66 -9.89 3.61 -14.76
CA ILE A 66 -9.18 2.65 -13.90
C ILE A 66 -9.16 1.26 -14.55
N LYS A 67 -10.29 0.77 -15.05
CA LYS A 67 -10.40 -0.53 -15.71
C LYS A 67 -9.49 -0.61 -16.93
N GLU A 68 -9.46 0.44 -17.75
CA GLU A 68 -8.59 0.54 -18.92
C GLU A 68 -7.09 0.52 -18.54
N ASP A 69 -6.68 1.28 -17.51
CA ASP A 69 -5.28 1.29 -17.01
C ASP A 69 -4.84 -0.08 -16.47
N ILE A 70 -5.73 -0.75 -15.73
CA ILE A 70 -5.45 -2.07 -15.15
C ILE A 70 -5.32 -3.11 -16.26
N SER A 71 -6.25 -3.14 -17.23
CA SER A 71 -6.17 -4.04 -18.38
C SER A 71 -4.87 -3.83 -19.16
N ALA A 72 -4.50 -2.59 -19.46
CA ALA A 72 -3.24 -2.29 -20.14
C ALA A 72 -2.02 -2.74 -19.33
N SER A 73 -2.05 -2.54 -18.01
CA SER A 73 -0.98 -3.00 -17.12
C SER A 73 -0.85 -4.53 -17.09
N MET A 74 -1.96 -5.25 -17.12
CA MET A 74 -1.97 -6.72 -17.14
C MET A 74 -1.42 -7.28 -18.45
N GLU A 75 -1.67 -6.64 -19.59
CA GLU A 75 -1.04 -7.04 -20.86
C GLU A 75 0.49 -6.85 -20.84
N ILE A 76 0.97 -5.77 -20.22
CA ILE A 76 2.41 -5.55 -20.01
C ILE A 76 2.99 -6.64 -19.11
N VAL A 77 2.30 -6.98 -18.01
CA VAL A 77 2.74 -8.05 -17.09
C VAL A 77 2.78 -9.39 -17.82
N LYS A 78 1.74 -9.72 -18.58
CA LYS A 78 1.66 -10.98 -19.32
C LYS A 78 2.80 -11.13 -20.32
N SER A 79 3.11 -10.07 -21.06
CA SER A 79 4.19 -10.07 -22.06
C SER A 79 5.60 -10.16 -21.46
N ASN A 80 5.83 -9.69 -20.24
CA ASN A 80 7.17 -9.64 -19.65
C ASN A 80 7.40 -10.72 -18.57
N LEU A 81 6.45 -10.95 -17.67
CA LEU A 81 6.61 -11.81 -16.50
C LEU A 81 6.13 -13.25 -16.70
N ASN A 82 5.28 -13.48 -17.73
CA ASN A 82 4.52 -14.73 -17.94
C ASN A 82 4.03 -15.33 -16.60
N SER A 83 3.46 -14.46 -15.77
CA SER A 83 3.10 -14.76 -14.38
C SER A 83 1.72 -14.25 -14.08
N GLU A 84 0.99 -15.02 -13.31
CA GLU A 84 -0.20 -14.54 -12.62
C GLU A 84 0.22 -13.55 -11.53
N ILE A 85 -0.52 -12.44 -11.42
CA ILE A 85 -0.44 -11.50 -10.32
C ILE A 85 -1.74 -11.62 -9.54
N LYS A 86 -1.66 -12.04 -8.28
CA LYS A 86 -2.83 -12.32 -7.43
C LYS A 86 -3.28 -11.12 -6.60
N PHE A 87 -2.40 -10.12 -6.46
CA PHE A 87 -2.62 -9.00 -5.57
C PHE A 87 -2.48 -7.68 -6.31
N CYS A 88 -3.40 -6.75 -6.02
CA CYS A 88 -3.26 -5.37 -6.46
C CYS A 88 -3.30 -4.41 -5.27
N ALA A 89 -2.77 -3.22 -5.45
CA ALA A 89 -2.78 -2.17 -4.46
C ALA A 89 -3.21 -0.85 -5.07
N PHE A 90 -4.02 -0.07 -4.34
CA PHE A 90 -4.27 1.33 -4.62
C PHE A 90 -3.54 2.21 -3.61
N LYS A 91 -3.22 3.44 -4.02
CA LYS A 91 -2.69 4.42 -3.08
C LYS A 91 -3.70 4.79 -2.01
N GLU A 92 -4.98 4.93 -2.33
CA GLU A 92 -6.03 5.23 -1.35
C GLU A 92 -7.38 4.75 -1.90
N GLY A 93 -8.35 4.60 -1.00
CA GLY A 93 -9.71 4.16 -1.34
C GLY A 93 -9.85 2.65 -1.53
N VAL A 94 -11.09 2.19 -1.44
CA VAL A 94 -11.52 0.80 -1.62
C VAL A 94 -12.35 0.73 -2.91
N PRO A 95 -12.15 -0.26 -3.79
CA PRO A 95 -13.00 -0.44 -4.96
C PRO A 95 -14.46 -0.65 -4.55
N GLY A 96 -15.37 0.01 -5.27
CA GLY A 96 -16.78 -0.34 -5.22
C GLY A 96 -17.03 -1.72 -5.85
N GLU A 97 -18.24 -2.25 -5.68
CA GLU A 97 -18.63 -3.59 -6.16
C GLU A 97 -18.32 -3.81 -7.64
N SER A 98 -18.67 -2.85 -8.51
CA SER A 98 -18.44 -2.95 -9.96
C SER A 98 -16.94 -3.02 -10.34
N LEU A 99 -16.08 -2.30 -9.61
CA LEU A 99 -14.63 -2.37 -9.82
C LEU A 99 -14.05 -3.65 -9.21
N TRP A 100 -14.56 -4.09 -8.05
CA TRP A 100 -14.12 -5.33 -7.41
C TRP A 100 -14.46 -6.55 -8.26
N ASN A 101 -15.68 -6.65 -8.80
CA ASN A 101 -16.07 -7.75 -9.69
C ASN A 101 -15.20 -7.81 -10.95
N PHE A 102 -14.81 -6.65 -11.50
CA PHE A 102 -13.86 -6.59 -12.61
C PHE A 102 -12.48 -7.11 -12.21
N LEU A 103 -11.97 -6.74 -11.02
CA LEU A 103 -10.69 -7.23 -10.51
C LEU A 103 -10.72 -8.75 -10.28
N GLN A 104 -11.82 -9.29 -9.75
CA GLN A 104 -11.99 -10.73 -9.61
C GLN A 104 -12.01 -11.45 -10.96
N GLY A 105 -12.59 -10.84 -11.99
CA GLY A 105 -12.54 -11.35 -13.36
C GLY A 105 -11.14 -11.37 -13.99
N LEU A 106 -10.16 -10.70 -13.35
CA LEU A 106 -8.73 -10.75 -13.70
C LEU A 106 -7.93 -11.63 -12.72
N ASP A 107 -8.60 -12.47 -11.94
CA ASP A 107 -8.03 -13.37 -10.92
C ASP A 107 -7.29 -12.66 -9.78
N PHE A 108 -7.62 -11.40 -9.48
CA PHE A 108 -7.14 -10.75 -8.26
C PHE A 108 -7.86 -11.32 -7.03
N HIS A 109 -7.08 -11.80 -6.06
CA HIS A 109 -7.56 -12.37 -4.81
C HIS A 109 -7.71 -11.33 -3.71
N ALA A 110 -6.93 -10.25 -3.75
CA ALA A 110 -7.00 -9.19 -2.75
C ALA A 110 -6.51 -7.83 -3.26
N VAL A 111 -7.06 -6.77 -2.66
CA VAL A 111 -6.72 -5.37 -2.88
C VAL A 111 -6.14 -4.78 -1.60
N PHE A 112 -4.98 -4.16 -1.71
CA PHE A 112 -4.29 -3.49 -0.62
C PHE A 112 -4.44 -1.97 -0.70
N THR A 113 -4.86 -1.32 0.38
CA THR A 113 -5.01 0.14 0.48
C THR A 113 -3.93 0.74 1.41
N GLN A 114 -3.70 2.05 1.38
CA GLN A 114 -2.63 2.67 2.19
C GLN A 114 -2.92 2.73 3.70
N CYS A 115 -4.15 2.49 4.14
CA CYS A 115 -4.53 2.75 5.52
C CYS A 115 -5.31 1.58 6.13
N PRO A 116 -4.84 0.98 7.24
CA PRO A 116 -5.71 0.12 8.05
C PRO A 116 -6.86 0.96 8.59
N THR A 117 -8.01 0.33 8.64
CA THR A 117 -9.20 0.80 9.33
C THR A 117 -9.46 -0.11 10.54
N TYR A 118 -10.32 0.33 11.46
CA TYR A 118 -10.85 -0.49 12.56
C TYR A 118 -11.87 -1.52 12.04
N GLN A 119 -12.41 -1.30 10.84
CA GLN A 119 -13.26 -2.29 10.17
C GLN A 119 -12.47 -3.55 9.84
N GLN A 120 -13.15 -4.71 9.94
CA GLN A 120 -12.56 -5.98 9.56
C GLN A 120 -12.15 -5.93 8.08
N ALA A 121 -10.91 -6.32 7.79
CA ALA A 121 -10.40 -6.36 6.43
C ALA A 121 -11.21 -7.36 5.59
N THR A 122 -11.56 -6.95 4.37
CA THR A 122 -12.14 -7.82 3.34
C THR A 122 -11.13 -7.97 2.20
N PRO A 123 -11.25 -9.00 1.34
CA PRO A 123 -10.39 -9.13 0.17
C PRO A 123 -10.40 -7.87 -0.72
N ALA A 124 -11.52 -7.16 -0.81
CA ALA A 124 -11.63 -5.92 -1.57
C ALA A 124 -10.89 -4.73 -0.92
N GLY A 125 -10.46 -4.81 0.33
CA GLY A 125 -9.89 -3.68 1.05
C GLY A 125 -9.07 -4.09 2.27
N ILE A 126 -7.85 -4.57 2.04
CA ILE A 126 -6.87 -4.85 3.09
C ILE A 126 -6.02 -3.60 3.32
N GLY A 127 -6.20 -2.96 4.47
CA GLY A 127 -5.43 -1.76 4.80
C GLY A 127 -4.00 -2.06 5.24
N ARG A 128 -3.03 -1.29 4.72
CA ARG A 128 -1.58 -1.45 5.01
C ARG A 128 -1.08 -0.45 6.04
N ILE A 129 -0.23 -0.90 6.95
CA ILE A 129 0.49 0.01 7.85
C ILE A 129 1.67 0.62 7.08
N GLN A 130 1.64 1.94 6.92
CA GLN A 130 2.76 2.65 6.31
C GLN A 130 3.88 2.83 7.33
N ILE A 131 5.05 2.28 7.02
CA ILE A 131 6.29 2.50 7.75
C ILE A 131 6.96 3.71 7.08
N ASP A 132 7.16 4.78 7.86
CA ASP A 132 7.94 5.95 7.44
C ASP A 132 9.28 5.89 8.18
N ASP A 133 10.31 6.59 7.70
CA ASP A 133 11.67 6.55 8.27
C ASP A 133 11.77 7.05 9.72
N ASP A 134 10.68 7.60 10.28
CA ASP A 134 10.62 8.09 11.65
C ASP A 134 10.28 6.97 12.66
N ASP A 135 11.19 6.78 13.62
CA ASP A 135 11.10 6.10 14.92
C ASP A 135 10.35 4.75 15.04
N HIS A 136 11.03 3.75 15.61
CA HIS A 136 10.48 2.41 15.94
C HIS A 136 9.21 2.48 16.81
N ASN A 137 9.06 3.54 17.62
CA ASN A 137 7.88 3.79 18.46
C ASN A 137 6.61 4.15 17.65
N ILE A 138 6.77 4.69 16.44
CA ILE A 138 5.67 5.06 15.55
C ILE A 138 5.02 3.80 14.96
N PHE A 139 5.79 2.73 14.73
CA PHE A 139 5.26 1.45 14.27
C PHE A 139 4.28 0.85 15.30
N LEU A 140 4.70 0.75 16.57
CA LEU A 140 3.85 0.25 17.66
C LEU A 140 2.59 1.10 17.88
N THR A 141 2.70 2.41 17.63
CA THR A 141 1.56 3.33 17.73
C THR A 141 0.58 3.13 16.57
N LYS A 142 1.07 2.95 15.34
CA LYS A 142 0.25 2.76 14.12
C LYS A 142 -0.50 1.43 14.09
N ILE A 143 -0.07 0.43 14.87
CA ILE A 143 -0.78 -0.87 15.04
C ILE A 143 -1.76 -0.88 16.23
N SER A 144 -1.82 0.18 17.04
CA SER A 144 -2.69 0.21 18.21
C SER A 144 -4.17 0.41 17.84
N ASN A 145 -5.08 -0.30 18.50
CA ASN A 145 -6.53 -0.18 18.30
C ASN A 145 -7.04 1.26 18.47
N ILE A 146 -6.41 2.03 19.36
CA ILE A 146 -6.75 3.44 19.62
C ILE A 146 -6.45 4.29 18.37
N TYR A 147 -5.28 4.12 17.77
CA TYR A 147 -4.90 4.83 16.55
C TYR A 147 -5.84 4.48 15.39
N LEU A 148 -6.18 3.20 15.21
CA LEU A 148 -7.11 2.74 14.17
C LEU A 148 -8.52 3.32 14.35
N LEU A 149 -9.04 3.31 15.58
CA LEU A 149 -10.36 3.86 15.91
C LEU A 149 -10.44 5.38 15.65
N PHE A 150 -9.39 6.13 15.96
CA PHE A 150 -9.36 7.56 15.69
C PHE A 150 -9.25 7.90 14.20
N LYS A 151 -8.57 7.05 13.44
CA LYS A 151 -8.38 7.20 12.01
C LYS A 151 -9.67 6.95 11.23
N ASP A 152 -10.50 6.00 11.67
CA ASP A 152 -11.80 5.69 11.06
C ASP A 152 -12.86 6.76 11.31
N LYS A 153 -12.71 7.55 12.37
CA LYS A 153 -13.67 8.62 12.67
C LYS A 153 -13.38 9.86 11.81
N ARG A 154 -14.45 10.57 11.40
CA ARG A 154 -14.40 11.93 10.82
C ARG A 154 -13.57 12.93 11.66
N SER A 155 -13.29 12.59 12.93
CA SER A 155 -12.41 13.34 13.84
C SER A 155 -10.93 13.33 13.44
N TRP A 156 -10.46 12.47 12.53
CA TRP A 156 -9.06 12.47 12.05
C TRP A 156 -8.62 13.83 11.49
N LYS A 157 -9.54 14.54 10.81
CA LYS A 157 -9.32 15.93 10.33
C LYS A 157 -9.02 16.89 11.48
N TYR A 158 -9.63 16.70 12.65
CA TYR A 158 -9.43 17.53 13.83
C TYR A 158 -8.17 17.14 14.59
N ILE A 159 -7.79 15.85 14.63
CA ILE A 159 -6.54 15.38 15.22
C ILE A 159 -5.33 15.99 14.52
N ARG A 160 -5.32 16.02 13.18
CA ARG A 160 -4.28 16.73 12.40
C ARG A 160 -4.33 18.24 12.61
N LYS A 161 -5.53 18.83 12.63
CA LYS A 161 -5.73 20.28 12.82
C LYS A 161 -5.19 20.77 14.17
N TYR A 162 -5.32 19.96 15.22
CA TYR A 162 -4.90 20.30 16.58
C TYR A 162 -3.59 19.64 17.02
N ARG A 163 -2.86 18.93 16.15
CA ARG A 163 -1.62 18.19 16.48
C ARG A 163 -1.78 17.25 17.69
N ILE A 164 -2.96 16.66 17.85
CA ILE A 164 -3.24 15.74 18.96
C ILE A 164 -2.38 14.48 18.83
N ASP A 165 -1.98 14.12 17.60
CA ASP A 165 -1.03 13.05 17.28
C ASP A 165 0.26 13.14 18.13
N ARG A 166 0.85 14.33 18.25
CA ARG A 166 2.05 14.58 19.09
C ARG A 166 1.77 14.44 20.57
N LEU A 167 0.57 14.81 21.00
CA LEU A 167 0.18 14.73 22.39
C LEU A 167 0.00 13.27 22.80
N THR A 168 -0.69 12.48 21.97
CA THR A 168 -0.79 11.04 22.14
C THR A 168 0.58 10.34 22.04
N HIS A 169 1.49 10.84 21.20
CA HIS A 169 2.86 10.32 21.13
C HIS A 169 3.62 10.53 22.45
N ARG A 170 3.59 11.76 23.00
CA ARG A 170 4.21 12.05 24.30
C ARG A 170 3.60 11.23 25.44
N ILE A 171 2.29 11.05 25.44
CA ILE A 171 1.60 10.25 26.46
C ILE A 171 1.99 8.77 26.34
N SER A 172 2.05 8.23 25.12
CA SER A 172 2.51 6.87 24.84
C SER A 172 3.95 6.65 25.29
N GLU A 173 4.86 7.57 24.98
CA GLU A 173 6.27 7.54 25.43
C GLU A 173 6.37 7.58 26.95
N THR A 174 5.58 8.45 27.59
CA THR A 174 5.57 8.58 29.06
C THR A 174 5.06 7.30 29.72
N TRP A 175 4.00 6.69 29.17
CA TRP A 175 3.44 5.44 29.70
C TRP A 175 4.40 4.26 29.53
N ASN A 176 5.03 4.13 28.35
CA ASN A 176 6.01 3.09 28.09
C ASN A 176 7.27 3.25 28.95
N ARG A 177 7.66 4.48 29.30
CA ARG A 177 8.75 4.73 30.25
C ARG A 177 8.39 4.23 31.65
N ILE A 178 7.20 4.56 32.14
CA ILE A 178 6.70 4.09 33.45
C ILE A 178 6.60 2.56 33.51
N LYS A 179 6.24 1.92 32.38
CA LYS A 179 6.14 0.45 32.30
C LYS A 179 7.50 -0.26 32.24
N ARG A 180 8.57 0.42 31.83
CA ARG A 180 9.95 -0.11 31.84
C ARG A 180 10.67 0.07 33.18
N GLU A 181 10.18 0.98 34.03
CA GLU A 181 10.71 1.25 35.38
C GLU A 181 10.03 0.39 36.47
N ARG A 182 9.16 -0.56 36.07
CA ARG A 182 8.58 -1.62 36.91
C ARG A 182 9.11 -2.97 36.46
#